data_AF-A0A5M3MNP7-F1
#
_entry.id   AF-A0A5M3MNP7-F1
#
_cell.length_a   1.000
_cell.length_b   1.000
_cell.length_c   1.000
_cell.angle_alpha   90.00
_cell.angle_beta   90.00
_cell.angle_gamma   90.00
#
_symmetry.space_group_name_H-M   'P 1'
#
loop_
_entity.id
_entity.type
_entity.pdbx_description
1 polymer ?
#
loop_
_entity_poly.entity_id
_entity_poly.type
_entity_poly.pdbx_seq_one_letter_code
_entity_poly.pdbx_strand_id
1 'polypeptide(L)'
;MSYPNDRQDGELNDHVHHVLSSEPSISESALKTPSSPRSKSNKLPKRLAVTGLILAIVFGISCMVLGVVTLILIPDEDAGVISFIADSTAQEFARLLLNFCVTICTEAIGFAHGIALRSALAREGRLQYNTLARLTGATRRDRWTGCNGLLGNISMSMLLALTFASSSLTMQTTNQRSDRYTFYINANPLIVLGVCILIQASVAFRAFHITPIITWTTGALEMTSALINDGQLIRVDGRSMCSLVDQGSAPCPRFPALRQPSLWKARRGVRVSIFALWGLIVVYIILGGVTLYFTEKNTAYTHLPWSLLPGANYNVVSSPFFAHATEAQQWTMFFVIYLLTQSWMTLVLHYVEVVANSLHDEWIWRRIGRSSGSKPMANSYASFLANPVKILLLVAKPVLHWMYSLASVAAVIPNGNQYNVLSFGAAQVRHFIAQLLFLPCQLNLHAIIDMESLLRAYFPRHHSNIVGNTPSFWPPTRGIWSSPDTRQSR
;
A
#
# COMPACT_ATOMS: atom_id res chain seq x y z
N MET A 1 50.46 -25.68 5.55
CA MET A 1 49.44 -26.25 4.65
C MET A 1 49.40 -25.32 3.44
N SER A 2 50.15 -25.69 2.42
CA SER A 2 50.63 -24.81 1.36
C SER A 2 49.93 -25.22 0.08
N TYR A 3 49.17 -24.33 -0.53
CA TYR A 3 48.58 -24.56 -1.85
C TYR A 3 49.54 -24.03 -2.93
N PRO A 4 49.79 -24.81 -4.00
CA PRO A 4 50.65 -24.38 -5.07
C PRO A 4 49.90 -23.47 -6.05
N ASN A 5 50.64 -22.48 -6.50
CA ASN A 5 50.36 -21.51 -7.54
C ASN A 5 50.80 -22.15 -8.86
N ASP A 6 49.89 -22.35 -9.82
CA ASP A 6 50.24 -22.64 -11.22
C ASP A 6 48.99 -22.60 -12.12
N ARG A 7 48.92 -21.60 -13.00
CA ARG A 7 48.35 -21.64 -14.36
C ARG A 7 48.49 -20.26 -14.99
N GLN A 8 49.55 -20.08 -15.77
CA GLN A 8 49.56 -20.19 -17.24
C GLN A 8 48.90 -18.98 -17.92
N ASP A 9 49.74 -17.98 -18.13
CA ASP A 9 49.61 -16.97 -19.16
C ASP A 9 49.62 -17.67 -20.53
N GLY A 10 48.54 -17.49 -21.27
CA GLY A 10 48.40 -17.94 -22.64
C GLY A 10 48.01 -16.75 -23.52
N GLU A 11 49.02 -16.17 -24.15
CA GLU A 11 48.91 -15.31 -25.33
C GLU A 11 48.07 -16.01 -26.41
N LEU A 12 46.87 -15.50 -26.70
CA LEU A 12 46.25 -15.62 -28.02
C LEU A 12 44.98 -14.74 -28.12
N ASN A 13 45.10 -13.55 -28.71
CA ASN A 13 44.15 -13.02 -29.71
C ASN A 13 44.40 -11.52 -30.00
N ASP A 14 45.41 -11.25 -30.83
CA ASP A 14 45.66 -9.94 -31.45
C ASP A 14 45.02 -9.83 -32.86
N HIS A 15 43.89 -10.49 -33.11
CA HIS A 15 43.30 -10.56 -34.46
C HIS A 15 41.81 -10.26 -34.59
N VAL A 16 41.26 -9.40 -33.72
CA VAL A 16 39.88 -8.91 -33.86
C VAL A 16 39.78 -7.39 -33.64
N HIS A 17 40.58 -6.61 -34.40
CA HIS A 17 40.48 -5.14 -34.39
C HIS A 17 40.19 -4.49 -35.74
N HIS A 18 39.86 -5.25 -36.79
CA HIS A 18 39.72 -4.72 -38.16
C HIS A 18 38.36 -4.92 -38.85
N VAL A 19 37.26 -5.02 -38.10
CA VAL A 19 35.92 -4.91 -38.68
C VAL A 19 35.00 -4.24 -37.66
N LEU A 20 34.87 -2.92 -37.69
CA LEU A 20 33.74 -2.11 -37.20
C LEU A 20 34.06 -0.61 -37.38
N SER A 21 34.30 -0.21 -38.63
CA SER A 21 34.34 1.20 -39.04
C SER A 21 33.42 1.38 -40.23
N SER A 22 32.13 1.18 -39.98
CA SER A 22 31.06 1.65 -40.84
C SER A 22 29.98 2.23 -39.92
N GLU A 23 30.28 3.39 -39.34
CA GLU A 23 29.24 4.24 -38.77
C GLU A 23 28.31 4.63 -39.93
N PRO A 24 27.03 4.21 -39.92
CA PRO A 24 26.07 4.85 -40.79
C PRO A 24 25.95 6.29 -40.29
N SER A 25 26.30 7.25 -41.14
CA SER A 25 26.00 8.66 -40.96
C SER A 25 24.48 8.84 -40.90
N ILE A 26 23.91 8.61 -39.72
CA ILE A 26 22.52 8.89 -39.42
C ILE A 26 22.41 10.41 -39.44
N SER A 27 21.76 10.91 -40.49
CA SER A 27 21.42 12.31 -40.67
C SER A 27 20.78 12.88 -39.40
N GLU A 28 21.55 13.68 -38.67
CA GLU A 28 21.18 14.37 -37.42
C GLU A 28 20.10 15.45 -37.64
N SER A 29 19.63 15.63 -38.89
CA SER A 29 18.75 16.71 -39.32
C SER A 29 17.25 16.40 -39.28
N ALA A 30 16.81 15.18 -38.94
CA ALA A 30 15.40 14.78 -39.09
C ALA A 30 14.61 14.55 -37.79
N LEU A 31 15.20 14.65 -36.60
CA LEU A 31 14.48 14.42 -35.34
C LEU A 31 14.43 15.65 -34.43
N LYS A 32 14.00 16.79 -34.98
CA LYS A 32 13.26 17.77 -34.17
C LYS A 32 11.94 17.10 -33.77
N THR A 33 11.96 16.27 -32.73
CA THR A 33 10.74 15.80 -32.09
C THR A 33 9.93 17.06 -31.75
N PRO A 34 8.70 17.21 -32.29
CA PRO A 34 7.86 18.32 -31.92
C PRO A 34 7.82 18.36 -30.39
N SER A 35 8.10 19.51 -29.80
CA SER A 35 8.03 19.72 -28.36
C SER A 35 6.64 19.28 -27.92
N SER A 36 6.56 18.04 -27.44
CA SER A 36 5.32 17.37 -27.08
C SER A 36 4.56 18.30 -26.13
N PRO A 37 3.22 18.36 -26.20
CA PRO A 37 2.40 19.14 -25.29
C PRO A 37 2.44 18.55 -23.86
N ARG A 38 3.63 18.51 -23.26
CA ARG A 38 3.85 18.64 -21.82
C ARG A 38 3.08 19.89 -21.43
N SER A 39 2.17 19.78 -20.45
CA SER A 39 2.11 20.75 -19.32
C SER A 39 0.73 20.87 -18.66
N LYS A 40 -0.40 20.61 -19.33
CA LYS A 40 -1.70 20.85 -18.68
C LYS A 40 -2.17 19.71 -17.74
N SER A 41 -1.94 18.44 -18.10
CA SER A 41 -2.40 17.27 -17.31
C SER A 41 -1.74 17.16 -15.92
N ASN A 42 -0.49 17.58 -15.78
CA ASN A 42 0.30 17.32 -14.57
C ASN A 42 0.01 18.27 -13.38
N LYS A 43 -0.80 19.31 -13.57
CA LYS A 43 -1.02 20.34 -12.53
C LYS A 43 -1.90 19.85 -11.39
N LEU A 44 -2.94 19.06 -11.67
CA LEU A 44 -3.89 18.62 -10.64
C LEU A 44 -3.27 17.63 -9.65
N PRO A 45 -2.61 16.52 -10.07
CA PRO A 45 -2.05 15.58 -9.11
C PRO A 45 -0.92 16.21 -8.28
N LYS A 46 -0.15 17.14 -8.87
CA LYS A 46 0.81 17.96 -8.13
C LYS A 46 0.14 18.79 -7.02
N ARG A 47 -0.93 19.52 -7.35
CA ARG A 47 -1.70 20.30 -6.36
C ARG A 47 -2.24 19.41 -5.26
N LEU A 48 -2.83 18.25 -5.60
CA LEU A 48 -3.36 17.30 -4.63
C LEU A 48 -2.27 16.75 -3.69
N ALA A 49 -1.10 16.38 -4.21
CA ALA A 49 0.02 15.93 -3.39
C ALA A 49 0.47 17.01 -2.39
N VAL A 50 0.62 18.26 -2.87
CA VAL A 50 1.06 19.38 -2.03
C VAL A 50 -0.01 19.76 -1.00
N THR A 51 -1.27 19.91 -1.42
CA THR A 51 -2.38 20.22 -0.51
C THR A 51 -2.57 19.14 0.54
N GLY A 52 -2.50 17.87 0.15
CA GLY A 52 -2.60 16.75 1.08
C GLY A 52 -1.44 16.71 2.09
N LEU A 53 -0.22 17.05 1.66
CA LEU A 53 0.93 17.15 2.55
C LEU A 53 0.80 18.31 3.55
N ILE A 54 0.33 19.47 3.10
CA ILE A 54 0.04 20.63 3.98
C ILE A 54 -1.04 20.25 4.99
N LEU A 55 -2.13 19.62 4.54
CA LEU A 55 -3.21 19.15 5.41
C LEU A 55 -2.68 18.18 6.48
N ALA A 56 -1.81 17.25 6.09
CA ALA A 56 -1.20 16.30 7.04
C ALA A 56 -0.30 17.00 8.06
N ILE A 57 0.47 18.01 7.65
CA ILE A 57 1.30 18.82 8.57
C ILE A 57 0.42 19.58 9.56
N VAL A 58 -0.63 20.25 9.09
CA VAL A 58 -1.57 20.98 9.94
C VAL A 58 -2.24 20.03 10.93
N PHE A 59 -2.73 18.88 10.46
CA PHE A 59 -3.33 17.86 11.32
C PHE A 59 -2.34 17.33 12.36
N GLY A 60 -1.10 17.02 11.97
CA GLY A 60 -0.04 16.57 12.88
C GLY A 60 0.31 17.60 13.96
N ILE A 61 0.44 18.89 13.59
CA ILE A 61 0.65 19.99 14.55
C ILE A 61 -0.54 20.09 15.49
N SER A 62 -1.78 20.04 14.98
CA SER A 62 -2.99 20.12 15.79
C SER A 62 -3.07 18.99 16.81
N CYS A 63 -2.77 17.74 16.42
CA CYS A 63 -2.70 16.62 17.35
C CYS A 63 -1.63 16.84 18.43
N MET A 64 -0.41 17.24 18.02
CA MET A 64 0.69 17.46 18.96
C MET A 64 0.37 18.58 19.96
N VAL A 65 -0.12 19.73 19.48
CA VAL A 65 -0.49 20.87 20.33
C VAL A 65 -1.64 20.50 21.25
N LEU A 66 -2.70 19.85 20.73
CA LEU A 66 -3.83 19.43 21.55
C LEU A 66 -3.38 18.44 22.64
N GLY A 67 -2.51 17.50 22.32
CA GLY A 67 -1.95 16.56 23.30
C GLY A 67 -1.08 17.24 24.36
N VAL A 68 -0.23 18.19 23.98
CA VAL A 68 0.59 18.96 24.95
C VAL A 68 -0.28 19.84 25.83
N VAL A 69 -1.26 20.54 25.26
CA VAL A 69 -2.22 21.37 26.02
C VAL A 69 -3.01 20.49 27.00
N THR A 70 -3.44 19.31 26.55
CA THR A 70 -4.12 18.32 27.40
C THR A 70 -3.26 17.90 28.59
N LEU A 71 -1.97 17.65 28.36
CA LEU A 71 -1.02 17.28 29.41
C LEU A 71 -0.75 18.41 30.41
N ILE A 72 -0.75 19.67 29.96
CA ILE A 72 -0.50 20.83 30.83
C ILE A 72 -1.73 21.22 31.66
N LEU A 73 -2.93 21.13 31.07
CA LEU A 73 -4.16 21.63 31.70
C LEU A 73 -4.78 20.64 32.69
N ILE A 74 -4.46 19.35 32.60
CA ILE A 74 -5.05 18.32 33.45
C ILE A 74 -4.03 17.96 34.54
N PRO A 75 -4.37 18.17 35.83
CA PRO A 75 -3.46 17.88 36.93
C PRO A 75 -3.06 16.40 36.97
N ASP A 76 -1.90 16.14 37.57
CA ASP A 76 -1.15 14.87 37.55
C ASP A 76 -1.96 13.61 37.95
N GLU A 77 -3.06 13.78 38.69
CA GLU A 77 -3.90 12.66 39.16
C GLU A 77 -4.59 11.88 38.02
N ASP A 78 -4.82 12.50 36.87
CA ASP A 78 -5.54 11.88 35.73
C ASP A 78 -4.62 11.51 34.56
N ALA A 79 -3.29 11.50 34.74
CA ALA A 79 -2.30 11.07 33.75
C ALA A 79 -2.45 11.68 32.33
N GLY A 80 -2.95 12.92 32.24
CA GLY A 80 -3.15 13.63 30.97
C GLY A 80 -4.34 13.13 30.15
N VAL A 81 -5.43 12.74 30.81
CA VAL A 81 -6.64 12.22 30.16
C VAL A 81 -7.82 13.18 30.32
N ILE A 82 -8.41 13.66 29.22
CA ILE A 82 -9.67 14.45 29.28
C ILE A 82 -10.86 13.50 29.25
N SER A 83 -11.67 13.54 30.29
CA SER A 83 -12.97 12.86 30.33
C SER A 83 -14.11 13.76 29.86
N PHE A 84 -14.94 13.27 28.95
CA PHE A 84 -16.21 13.88 28.56
C PHE A 84 -17.34 12.86 28.74
N ILE A 85 -18.51 13.32 29.18
CA ILE A 85 -19.71 12.50 29.15
C ILE A 85 -20.31 12.62 27.75
N ALA A 86 -20.32 11.51 27.00
CA ALA A 86 -20.86 11.47 25.65
C ALA A 86 -21.72 10.21 25.47
N ASP A 87 -22.69 10.27 24.57
CA ASP A 87 -23.38 9.06 24.13
C ASP A 87 -22.39 8.13 23.40
N SER A 88 -22.59 6.83 23.56
CA SER A 88 -21.87 5.76 22.85
C SER A 88 -21.77 6.03 21.35
N THR A 89 -22.83 6.57 20.75
CA THR A 89 -22.89 6.95 19.34
C THR A 89 -21.84 7.98 18.96
N ALA A 90 -21.78 9.07 19.73
CA ALA A 90 -20.88 10.18 19.47
C ALA A 90 -19.42 9.74 19.58
N GLN A 91 -19.13 8.83 20.52
CA GLN A 91 -17.80 8.28 20.69
C GLN A 91 -17.36 7.39 19.53
N GLU A 92 -18.21 6.44 19.12
CA GLU A 92 -17.91 5.56 18.00
C GLU A 92 -17.66 6.38 16.73
N PHE A 93 -18.47 7.42 16.51
CA PHE A 93 -18.31 8.35 15.40
C PHE A 93 -17.02 9.18 15.51
N ALA A 94 -16.66 9.68 16.70
CA ALA A 94 -15.42 10.43 16.91
C ALA A 94 -14.18 9.57 16.60
N ARG A 95 -14.19 8.30 17.02
CA ARG A 95 -13.12 7.33 16.69
C ARG A 95 -13.05 7.06 15.19
N LEU A 96 -14.20 6.90 14.52
CA LEU A 96 -14.26 6.70 13.08
C LEU A 96 -13.70 7.92 12.33
N LEU A 97 -14.12 9.12 12.73
CA LEU A 97 -13.66 10.38 12.16
C LEU A 97 -12.15 10.53 12.31
N LEU A 98 -11.60 10.27 13.50
CA LEU A 98 -10.15 10.31 13.73
C LEU A 98 -9.41 9.34 12.79
N ASN A 99 -9.86 8.09 12.70
CA ASN A 99 -9.25 7.09 11.80
C ASN A 99 -9.36 7.50 10.32
N PHE A 100 -10.45 8.17 9.93
CA PHE A 100 -10.63 8.70 8.59
C PHE A 100 -9.66 9.85 8.29
N CYS A 101 -9.51 10.82 9.20
CA CYS A 101 -8.53 11.90 9.11
C CYS A 101 -7.09 11.35 9.01
N VAL A 102 -6.75 10.38 9.85
CA VAL A 102 -5.46 9.70 9.85
C VAL A 102 -5.22 8.99 8.51
N THR A 103 -6.21 8.28 7.99
CA THR A 103 -6.12 7.62 6.68
C THR A 103 -5.89 8.65 5.57
N ILE A 104 -6.67 9.73 5.51
CA ILE A 104 -6.49 10.78 4.49
C ILE A 104 -5.07 11.36 4.54
N CYS A 105 -4.57 11.70 5.73
CA CYS A 105 -3.25 12.26 5.90
C CYS A 105 -2.15 11.28 5.45
N THR A 106 -2.25 10.03 5.88
CA THR A 106 -1.25 9.00 5.56
C THR A 106 -1.28 8.56 4.10
N GLU A 107 -2.45 8.53 3.46
CA GLU A 107 -2.59 8.33 2.01
C GLU A 107 -2.00 9.49 1.22
N ALA A 108 -2.25 10.74 1.63
CA ALA A 108 -1.69 11.92 0.98
C ALA A 108 -0.15 11.97 1.04
N ILE A 109 0.40 11.77 2.25
CA ILE A 109 1.84 11.63 2.47
C ILE A 109 2.38 10.48 1.62
N GLY A 110 1.69 9.34 1.65
CA GLY A 110 2.09 8.15 0.93
C GLY A 110 2.09 8.33 -0.59
N PHE A 111 1.12 9.07 -1.12
CA PHE A 111 1.03 9.43 -2.53
C PHE A 111 2.22 10.31 -2.95
N ALA A 112 2.52 11.37 -2.20
CA ALA A 112 3.65 12.25 -2.47
C ALA A 112 4.99 11.49 -2.45
N HIS A 113 5.22 10.71 -1.38
CA HIS A 113 6.41 9.86 -1.25
C HIS A 113 6.49 8.80 -2.36
N GLY A 114 5.37 8.19 -2.73
CA GLY A 114 5.30 7.17 -3.79
C GLY A 114 5.63 7.72 -5.18
N ILE A 115 5.24 8.96 -5.49
CA ILE A 115 5.64 9.64 -6.74
C ILE A 115 7.14 9.92 -6.76
N ALA A 116 7.68 10.42 -5.65
CA ALA A 116 9.12 10.65 -5.50
C ALA A 116 9.91 9.34 -5.67
N LEU A 117 9.55 8.29 -4.94
CA LEU A 117 10.20 6.99 -5.03
C LEU A 117 10.15 6.39 -6.44
N ARG A 118 8.99 6.43 -7.11
CA ARG A 118 8.88 5.92 -8.50
C ARG A 118 9.73 6.71 -9.47
N SER A 119 9.79 8.04 -9.32
CA SER A 119 10.63 8.90 -10.16
C SER A 119 12.12 8.63 -9.92
N ALA A 120 12.52 8.39 -8.67
CA ALA A 120 13.89 8.05 -8.32
C ALA A 120 14.31 6.69 -8.91
N LEU A 121 13.46 5.67 -8.79
CA LEU A 121 13.72 4.33 -9.34
C LEU A 121 13.74 4.31 -10.87
N ALA A 122 12.90 5.13 -11.51
CA ALA A 122 12.90 5.31 -12.96
C ALA A 122 14.23 5.84 -13.46
N ARG A 123 14.76 6.89 -12.82
CA ARG A 123 16.07 7.48 -13.15
C ARG A 123 17.22 6.51 -13.00
N GLU A 124 17.11 5.55 -12.08
CA GLU A 124 18.10 4.49 -11.90
C GLU A 124 17.93 3.30 -12.87
N GLY A 125 16.92 3.32 -13.75
CA GLY A 125 16.60 2.20 -14.63
C GLY A 125 16.09 0.96 -13.87
N ARG A 126 15.61 1.13 -12.64
CA ARG A 126 15.18 0.04 -11.74
C ARG A 126 13.68 -0.06 -11.57
N LEU A 127 12.92 0.83 -12.20
CA LEU A 127 11.46 0.76 -12.20
C LEU A 127 10.98 -0.39 -13.11
N GLN A 128 10.93 -1.60 -12.56
CA GLN A 128 10.44 -2.78 -13.29
C GLN A 128 8.93 -2.77 -13.50
N TYR A 129 8.20 -2.18 -12.55
CA TYR A 129 6.74 -2.11 -12.57
C TYR A 129 6.29 -0.74 -12.08
N ASN A 130 5.22 -0.21 -12.68
CA ASN A 130 4.59 1.03 -12.23
C ASN A 130 4.07 0.91 -10.79
N THR A 131 3.56 -0.27 -10.44
CA THR A 131 3.04 -0.60 -9.10
C THR A 131 4.10 -1.30 -8.28
N LEU A 132 4.88 -0.52 -7.52
CA LEU A 132 5.87 -1.07 -6.62
C LEU A 132 5.34 -1.04 -5.18
N ALA A 133 5.48 -2.15 -4.45
CA ALA A 133 5.30 -2.12 -3.00
C ALA A 133 6.40 -1.24 -2.41
N ARG A 134 6.03 -0.20 -1.65
CA ARG A 134 6.96 0.80 -1.11
C ARG A 134 8.11 0.16 -0.33
N LEU A 135 7.83 -0.95 0.35
CA LEU A 135 8.78 -1.71 1.15
C LEU A 135 9.88 -2.43 0.34
N THR A 136 9.65 -2.70 -0.95
CA THR A 136 10.55 -3.54 -1.77
C THR A 136 11.43 -2.77 -2.74
N GLY A 137 11.13 -1.49 -2.98
CA GLY A 137 11.96 -0.61 -3.80
C GLY A 137 12.91 0.19 -2.92
N ALA A 138 14.19 0.22 -3.26
CA ALA A 138 15.14 1.17 -2.68
C ALA A 138 16.09 1.62 -3.78
N THR A 139 16.46 2.89 -3.78
CA THR A 139 17.46 3.45 -4.70
C THR A 139 18.84 2.79 -4.49
N ARG A 140 19.72 2.78 -5.49
CA ARG A 140 21.08 2.23 -5.37
C ARG A 140 22.04 3.26 -4.78
N ARG A 141 21.91 4.53 -5.20
CA ARG A 141 22.84 5.60 -4.81
C ARG A 141 22.85 5.84 -3.30
N ASP A 142 21.66 5.88 -2.70
CA ASP A 142 21.46 6.09 -1.27
C ASP A 142 20.64 4.96 -0.66
N ARG A 143 21.06 3.71 -0.95
CA ARG A 143 20.30 2.50 -0.59
C ARG A 143 19.88 2.45 0.87
N TRP A 144 20.75 2.91 1.77
CA TRP A 144 20.50 2.84 3.21
C TRP A 144 19.96 4.15 3.77
N THR A 145 20.60 5.28 3.50
CA THR A 145 20.33 6.55 4.21
C THR A 145 19.38 7.50 3.48
N GLY A 146 19.07 7.25 2.21
CA GLY A 146 18.22 8.14 1.43
C GLY A 146 16.76 8.12 1.89
N CYS A 147 16.04 9.23 1.71
CA CYS A 147 14.59 9.27 1.94
C CYS A 147 13.83 8.26 1.06
N ASN A 148 14.33 8.00 -0.14
CA ASN A 148 13.85 6.95 -1.06
C ASN A 148 14.61 5.61 -0.90
N GLY A 149 15.49 5.50 0.09
CA GLY A 149 16.23 4.31 0.42
C GLY A 149 15.43 3.33 1.28
N LEU A 150 16.06 2.22 1.63
CA LEU A 150 15.48 1.17 2.46
C LEU A 150 15.08 1.69 3.85
N LEU A 151 15.95 2.45 4.52
CA LEU A 151 15.65 2.99 5.85
C LEU A 151 14.48 3.97 5.78
N GLY A 152 14.43 4.84 4.77
CA GLY A 152 13.29 5.75 4.56
C GLY A 152 11.98 4.98 4.40
N ASN A 153 11.97 3.92 3.60
CA ASN A 153 10.77 3.11 3.38
C ASN A 153 10.36 2.28 4.60
N ILE A 154 11.31 1.69 5.32
CA ILE A 154 11.05 0.99 6.59
C ILE A 154 10.52 1.97 7.63
N SER A 155 11.15 3.14 7.78
CA SER A 155 10.74 4.18 8.73
C SER A 155 9.33 4.67 8.42
N MET A 156 9.02 4.95 7.15
CA MET A 156 7.67 5.33 6.73
C MET A 156 6.62 4.26 7.07
N SER A 157 6.96 2.98 6.90
CA SER A 157 6.08 1.86 7.24
C SER A 157 5.88 1.70 8.75
N MET A 158 6.95 1.83 9.54
CA MET A 158 6.87 1.76 11.00
C MET A 158 6.08 2.92 11.58
N LEU A 159 6.34 4.14 11.09
CA LEU A 159 5.57 5.32 11.46
C LEU A 159 4.10 5.17 11.06
N LEU A 160 3.79 4.51 9.93
CA LEU A 160 2.41 4.30 9.50
C LEU A 160 1.66 3.41 10.48
N ALA A 161 2.29 2.32 10.91
CA ALA A 161 1.74 1.45 11.93
C ALA A 161 1.56 2.16 13.26
N LEU A 162 2.56 2.94 13.68
CA LEU A 162 2.53 3.70 14.92
C LEU A 162 1.46 4.79 14.90
N THR A 163 1.21 5.44 13.76
CA THR A 163 0.11 6.39 13.58
C THR A 163 -1.25 5.72 13.82
N PHE A 164 -1.52 4.53 13.24
CA PHE A 164 -2.80 3.83 13.47
C PHE A 164 -2.93 3.25 14.89
N ALA A 165 -1.84 2.74 15.46
CA ALA A 165 -1.80 2.30 16.86
C ALA A 165 -2.10 3.46 17.81
N SER A 166 -1.43 4.60 17.61
CA SER A 166 -1.63 5.81 18.42
C SER A 166 -3.05 6.35 18.28
N SER A 167 -3.59 6.42 17.06
CA SER A 167 -4.98 6.81 16.81
C SER A 167 -6.00 5.92 17.53
N SER A 168 -5.71 4.62 17.65
CA SER A 168 -6.59 3.68 18.36
C SER A 168 -6.54 3.87 19.88
N LEU A 169 -5.39 4.29 20.40
CA LEU A 169 -5.15 4.53 21.83
C LEU A 169 -5.56 5.95 22.27
N THR A 170 -5.64 6.92 21.35
CA THR A 170 -6.02 8.30 21.66
C THR A 170 -7.42 8.39 22.29
N MET A 171 -8.37 7.59 21.81
CA MET A 171 -9.78 7.70 22.20
C MET A 171 -10.24 6.43 22.91
N GLN A 172 -10.33 6.45 24.24
CA GLN A 172 -10.68 5.29 25.07
C GLN A 172 -12.07 5.44 25.73
N THR A 173 -12.63 4.32 26.13
CA THR A 173 -13.95 4.16 26.76
C THR A 173 -13.70 3.62 28.17
N THR A 174 -14.32 4.20 29.18
CA THR A 174 -14.58 3.45 30.42
C THR A 174 -16.07 3.36 30.68
N ASN A 175 -16.48 2.24 31.26
CA ASN A 175 -17.84 2.10 31.76
C ASN A 175 -17.92 2.73 33.14
N GLN A 176 -18.70 3.79 33.26
CA GLN A 176 -19.19 4.24 34.56
C GLN A 176 -20.46 3.46 34.89
N ARG A 177 -20.69 3.21 36.18
CA ARG A 177 -21.73 2.30 36.74
C ARG A 177 -23.19 2.78 36.54
N SER A 178 -23.39 3.81 35.74
CA SER A 178 -24.66 4.47 35.40
C SER A 178 -24.60 4.71 33.89
N ASP A 179 -25.69 4.59 33.15
CA ASP A 179 -25.84 4.57 31.66
C ASP A 179 -25.16 5.69 30.85
N ARG A 180 -24.27 6.49 31.44
CA ARG A 180 -23.43 7.52 30.86
C ARG A 180 -22.01 6.97 30.66
N TYR A 181 -21.55 6.99 29.41
CA TYR A 181 -20.18 6.64 29.06
C TYR A 181 -19.25 7.81 29.28
N THR A 182 -18.11 7.54 29.90
CA THR A 182 -17.03 8.49 29.98
C THR A 182 -16.07 8.23 28.82
N PHE A 183 -16.00 9.20 27.93
CA PHE A 183 -15.10 9.25 26.79
C PHE A 183 -13.79 9.89 27.21
N TYR A 184 -12.68 9.22 26.95
CA TYR A 184 -11.35 9.69 27.33
C TYR A 184 -10.49 10.00 26.12
N ILE A 185 -9.90 11.20 26.10
CA ILE A 185 -8.82 11.55 25.18
C ILE A 185 -7.50 11.46 25.93
N ASN A 186 -6.65 10.51 25.52
CA ASN A 186 -5.32 10.35 26.10
C ASN A 186 -4.30 11.24 25.36
N ALA A 187 -3.64 12.13 26.10
CA ALA A 187 -2.62 13.04 25.60
C ALA A 187 -1.45 12.30 24.94
N ASN A 188 -0.95 11.23 25.56
CA ASN A 188 0.30 10.58 25.14
C ASN A 188 0.21 9.99 23.73
N PRO A 189 -0.77 9.13 23.39
CA PRO A 189 -0.97 8.68 22.02
C PRO A 189 -1.30 9.81 21.05
N LEU A 190 -1.98 10.87 21.49
CA LEU A 190 -2.28 12.01 20.63
C LEU A 190 -1.01 12.79 20.22
N ILE A 191 -0.06 12.96 21.15
CA ILE A 191 1.27 13.53 20.87
C ILE A 191 2.05 12.62 19.92
N VAL A 192 2.12 11.31 20.21
CA VAL A 192 2.82 10.34 19.37
C VAL A 192 2.22 10.32 17.95
N LEU A 193 0.89 10.38 17.83
CA LEU A 193 0.19 10.50 16.56
C LEU A 193 0.65 11.73 15.76
N GLY A 194 0.66 12.91 16.40
CA GLY A 194 1.12 14.16 15.79
C GLY A 194 2.57 14.08 15.31
N VAL A 195 3.47 13.60 16.18
CA VAL A 195 4.90 13.43 15.86
C VAL A 195 5.10 12.47 14.70
N CYS A 196 4.42 11.32 14.67
CA CYS A 196 4.54 10.35 13.59
C CYS A 196 4.15 10.93 12.24
N ILE A 197 3.00 11.62 12.18
CA ILE A 197 2.53 12.25 10.94
C ILE A 197 3.51 13.34 10.48
N LEU A 198 4.07 14.13 11.39
CA LEU A 198 5.05 15.16 11.06
C LEU A 198 6.37 14.58 10.53
N ILE A 199 6.88 13.51 11.14
CA ILE A 199 8.08 12.82 10.65
C ILE A 199 7.81 12.23 9.26
N GLN A 200 6.67 11.57 9.06
CA GLN A 200 6.29 11.02 7.75
C GLN A 200 6.16 12.11 6.68
N ALA A 201 5.49 13.22 7.00
CA ALA A 201 5.36 14.37 6.12
C ALA A 201 6.74 14.97 5.79
N SER A 202 7.65 15.05 6.76
CA SER A 202 9.01 15.54 6.56
C SER A 202 9.82 14.64 5.63
N VAL A 203 9.73 13.32 5.80
CA VAL A 203 10.38 12.35 4.91
C VAL A 203 9.82 12.47 3.49
N ALA A 204 8.50 12.54 3.34
CA ALA A 204 7.84 12.70 2.05
C ALA A 204 8.21 14.03 1.37
N PHE A 205 8.21 15.13 2.13
CA PHE A 205 8.62 16.46 1.64
C PHE A 205 10.07 16.47 1.18
N ARG A 206 10.98 15.88 1.96
CA ARG A 206 12.39 15.80 1.60
C ARG A 206 12.60 14.92 0.37
N ALA A 207 11.97 13.74 0.32
CA ALA A 207 11.98 12.87 -0.86
C ALA A 207 11.47 13.60 -2.11
N PHE A 208 10.41 14.38 -1.94
CA PHE A 208 9.81 15.20 -2.99
C PHE A 208 10.76 16.31 -3.48
N HIS A 209 11.49 16.97 -2.59
CA HIS A 209 12.41 18.07 -2.95
C HIS A 209 13.69 17.57 -3.63
N ILE A 210 14.26 16.44 -3.17
CA ILE A 210 15.52 15.91 -3.72
C ILE A 210 15.31 15.18 -5.06
N THR A 211 14.10 14.69 -5.33
CA THR A 211 13.84 13.86 -6.50
C THR A 211 13.20 14.68 -7.60
N PRO A 212 13.80 14.79 -8.79
CA PRO A 212 13.14 15.51 -9.86
C PRO A 212 12.09 14.59 -10.49
N ILE A 213 10.83 14.97 -10.26
CA ILE A 213 9.65 14.19 -10.61
C ILE A 213 9.46 14.13 -12.13
N ILE A 214 9.41 12.91 -12.68
CA ILE A 214 9.25 12.69 -14.13
C ILE A 214 7.79 12.92 -14.55
N THR A 215 6.86 12.32 -13.81
CA THR A 215 5.42 12.54 -13.97
C THR A 215 4.73 12.54 -12.62
N TRP A 216 3.63 13.27 -12.55
CA TRP A 216 2.78 13.38 -11.37
C TRP A 216 1.65 12.37 -11.35
N THR A 217 1.52 11.58 -12.41
CA THR A 217 0.43 10.63 -12.56
C THR A 217 0.83 9.23 -12.06
N THR A 218 -0.17 8.46 -11.65
CA THR A 218 0.03 7.07 -11.21
C THR A 218 -0.23 6.06 -12.32
N GLY A 219 -0.65 6.49 -13.50
CA GLY A 219 -0.98 5.61 -14.62
C GLY A 219 0.27 5.03 -15.28
N ALA A 220 0.29 3.71 -15.47
CA ALA A 220 1.43 3.02 -16.09
C ALA A 220 1.76 3.57 -17.49
N LEU A 221 0.75 3.86 -18.31
CA LEU A 221 0.96 4.39 -19.66
C LEU A 221 1.58 5.78 -19.69
N GLU A 222 1.12 6.66 -18.81
CA GLU A 222 1.62 8.03 -18.73
C GLU A 222 3.04 8.04 -18.18
N MET A 223 3.34 7.15 -17.23
CA MET A 223 4.70 6.91 -16.77
C MET A 223 5.59 6.42 -17.91
N THR A 224 5.17 5.38 -18.65
CA THR A 224 5.90 4.87 -19.81
C THR A 224 6.13 5.94 -20.87
N SER A 225 5.09 6.72 -21.20
CA SER A 225 5.19 7.84 -22.14
C SER A 225 6.17 8.91 -21.65
N ALA A 226 6.12 9.26 -20.36
CA ALA A 226 7.05 10.22 -19.78
C ALA A 226 8.50 9.70 -19.81
N LEU A 227 8.73 8.40 -19.58
CA LEU A 227 10.04 7.76 -19.65
C LEU A 227 10.61 7.70 -21.08
N ILE A 228 9.77 7.42 -22.07
CA ILE A 228 10.16 7.45 -23.49
C ILE A 228 10.57 8.88 -23.87
N ASN A 229 9.77 9.87 -23.49
CA ASN A 229 10.06 11.28 -23.77
C ASN A 229 11.31 11.81 -23.04
N ASP A 230 11.66 11.21 -21.89
CA ASP A 230 12.87 11.54 -21.13
C ASP A 230 14.11 10.76 -21.64
N GLY A 231 13.96 9.92 -22.67
CA GLY A 231 15.04 9.08 -23.20
C GLY A 231 15.47 7.93 -22.27
N GLN A 232 14.73 7.69 -21.18
CA GLN A 232 15.03 6.63 -20.20
C GLN A 232 14.50 5.26 -20.64
N LEU A 233 13.54 5.23 -21.55
CA LEU A 233 13.01 3.99 -22.10
C LEU A 233 13.17 3.97 -23.62
N ILE A 234 13.92 3.00 -24.11
CA ILE A 234 14.09 2.74 -25.53
C ILE A 234 13.06 1.70 -25.95
N ARG A 235 12.32 2.00 -27.02
CA ARG A 235 11.43 1.02 -27.65
C ARG A 235 12.27 -0.12 -28.22
N VAL A 236 11.97 -1.34 -27.83
CA VAL A 236 12.55 -2.55 -28.43
C VAL A 236 11.53 -3.13 -29.41
N ASP A 237 11.88 -3.15 -30.69
CA ASP A 237 11.00 -3.69 -31.71
C ASP A 237 10.75 -5.20 -31.51
N GLY A 238 9.54 -5.63 -31.83
CA GLY A 238 9.09 -7.01 -31.60
C GLY A 238 8.78 -7.38 -30.14
N ARG A 239 9.02 -6.50 -29.15
CA ARG A 239 8.71 -6.78 -27.73
C ARG A 239 7.34 -6.30 -27.23
N SER A 240 6.63 -5.49 -28.00
CA SER A 240 5.37 -4.87 -27.56
C SER A 240 4.27 -5.87 -27.20
N MET A 241 4.39 -7.13 -27.61
CA MET A 241 3.41 -8.21 -27.38
C MET A 241 3.97 -9.37 -26.53
N CYS A 242 5.19 -9.25 -26.01
CA CYS A 242 5.77 -10.26 -25.13
C CYS A 242 5.09 -10.22 -23.74
N SER A 243 4.91 -11.40 -23.13
CA SER A 243 4.43 -11.49 -21.76
C SER A 243 5.51 -11.00 -20.79
N LEU A 244 5.10 -10.51 -19.61
CA LEU A 244 6.03 -10.24 -18.51
C LEU A 244 6.83 -11.48 -18.08
N VAL A 245 6.31 -12.68 -18.34
CA VAL A 245 6.98 -13.95 -18.03
C VAL A 245 8.11 -14.27 -19.01
N ASP A 246 8.08 -13.66 -20.20
CA ASP A 246 9.13 -13.83 -21.23
C ASP A 246 10.33 -12.89 -20.98
N GLN A 247 10.45 -12.31 -19.78
CA GLN A 247 11.55 -11.42 -19.43
C GLN A 247 12.88 -12.19 -19.50
N GLY A 248 13.77 -11.76 -20.40
CA GLY A 248 15.06 -12.41 -20.65
C GLY A 248 15.11 -13.20 -21.97
N SER A 249 13.96 -13.52 -22.56
CA SER A 249 13.89 -14.10 -23.90
C SER A 249 14.23 -13.06 -24.97
N ALA A 250 14.83 -13.52 -26.08
CA ALA A 250 15.09 -12.68 -27.24
C ALA A 250 13.79 -12.01 -27.74
N PRO A 251 13.82 -10.74 -28.19
CA PRO A 251 12.68 -10.10 -28.82
C PRO A 251 12.17 -10.98 -29.96
N CYS A 252 10.94 -11.46 -29.85
CA CYS A 252 10.28 -12.14 -30.97
C CYS A 252 8.86 -11.58 -31.10
N PRO A 253 8.45 -11.12 -32.29
CA PRO A 253 7.06 -10.80 -32.55
C PRO A 253 6.19 -12.01 -32.17
N ARG A 254 5.27 -11.80 -31.24
CA ARG A 254 4.30 -12.83 -30.83
C ARG A 254 2.91 -12.29 -31.03
N PHE A 255 1.99 -13.17 -31.37
CA PHE A 255 0.57 -12.87 -31.28
C PHE A 255 0.16 -12.66 -29.82
N PRO A 256 -0.87 -11.85 -29.54
CA PRO A 256 -1.37 -11.69 -28.19
C PRO A 256 -1.79 -13.07 -27.67
N ALA A 257 -1.30 -13.45 -26.49
CA ALA A 257 -1.72 -14.70 -25.88
C ALA A 257 -3.23 -14.66 -25.63
N LEU A 258 -3.94 -15.73 -26.01
CA LEU A 258 -5.38 -15.87 -25.76
C LEU A 258 -5.71 -15.77 -24.26
N ARG A 259 -4.76 -16.19 -23.42
CA ARG A 259 -4.87 -16.14 -21.95
C ARG A 259 -3.59 -15.58 -21.35
N GLN A 260 -3.72 -14.51 -20.59
CA GLN A 260 -2.60 -13.97 -19.82
C GLN A 260 -2.38 -14.82 -18.56
N PRO A 261 -1.14 -14.99 -18.10
CA PRO A 261 -0.87 -15.64 -16.82
C PRO A 261 -1.53 -14.82 -15.71
N SER A 262 -2.11 -15.51 -14.72
CA SER A 262 -2.68 -14.83 -13.56
C SER A 262 -1.63 -13.98 -12.83
N LEU A 263 -2.07 -12.91 -12.19
CA LEU A 263 -1.21 -12.00 -11.43
C LEU A 263 -0.37 -12.74 -10.38
N TRP A 264 -0.92 -13.82 -9.80
CA TRP A 264 -0.22 -14.78 -8.93
C TRP A 264 1.05 -15.35 -9.56
N LYS A 265 0.97 -15.83 -10.81
CA LYS A 265 2.10 -16.39 -11.54
C LYS A 265 3.06 -15.29 -12.00
N ALA A 266 2.52 -14.15 -12.43
CA ALA A 266 3.30 -13.05 -12.99
C ALA A 266 4.14 -12.29 -11.94
N ARG A 267 3.68 -12.18 -10.68
CA ARG A 267 4.33 -11.33 -9.67
C ARG A 267 4.56 -12.05 -8.35
N ARG A 268 5.85 -12.18 -7.96
CA ARG A 268 6.23 -12.72 -6.64
C ARG A 268 5.65 -11.90 -5.49
N GLY A 269 5.57 -10.58 -5.62
CA GLY A 269 5.01 -9.69 -4.59
C GLY A 269 3.58 -10.06 -4.21
N VAL A 270 2.73 -10.38 -5.20
CA VAL A 270 1.33 -10.77 -4.95
C VAL A 270 1.24 -12.09 -4.18
N ARG A 271 2.13 -13.04 -4.45
CA ARG A 271 2.19 -14.29 -3.67
C ARG A 271 2.54 -14.01 -2.21
N VAL A 272 3.56 -13.18 -1.97
CA VAL A 272 3.96 -12.78 -0.62
C VAL A 272 2.82 -12.07 0.11
N SER A 273 2.11 -11.16 -0.56
CA SER A 273 0.92 -10.48 -0.04
C SER A 273 -0.14 -11.46 0.46
N ILE A 274 -0.47 -12.45 -0.37
CA ILE A 274 -1.53 -13.42 -0.06
C ILE A 274 -1.10 -14.34 1.08
N PHE A 275 0.16 -14.82 1.09
CA PHE A 275 0.67 -15.61 2.21
C PHE A 275 0.72 -14.81 3.52
N ALA A 276 1.17 -13.55 3.49
CA ALA A 276 1.19 -12.67 4.67
C ALA A 276 -0.23 -12.43 5.22
N LEU A 277 -1.22 -12.36 4.32
CA LEU A 277 -2.61 -12.19 4.67
C LEU A 277 -3.23 -13.44 5.32
N TRP A 278 -2.97 -14.63 4.77
CA TRP A 278 -3.36 -15.89 5.43
C TRP A 278 -2.65 -16.08 6.77
N GLY A 279 -1.37 -15.73 6.85
CA GLY A 279 -0.63 -15.70 8.11
C GLY A 279 -1.30 -14.79 9.15
N LEU A 280 -1.83 -13.63 8.73
CA LEU A 280 -2.53 -12.71 9.62
C LEU A 280 -3.79 -13.35 10.23
N ILE A 281 -4.58 -14.02 9.41
CA ILE A 281 -5.81 -14.69 9.84
C ILE A 281 -5.47 -15.72 10.92
N VAL A 282 -4.43 -16.54 10.72
CA VAL A 282 -3.97 -17.53 11.70
C VAL A 282 -3.53 -16.86 13.00
N VAL A 283 -2.74 -15.78 12.93
CA VAL A 283 -2.29 -15.03 14.12
C VAL A 283 -3.49 -14.49 14.92
N TYR A 284 -4.49 -13.89 14.26
CA TYR A 284 -5.67 -13.39 14.97
C TYR A 284 -6.55 -14.50 15.54
N ILE A 285 -6.67 -15.64 14.86
CA ILE A 285 -7.38 -16.81 15.42
C ILE A 285 -6.68 -17.28 16.70
N ILE A 286 -5.35 -17.36 16.70
CA ILE A 286 -4.58 -17.74 17.90
C ILE A 286 -4.77 -16.71 19.01
N LEU A 287 -4.61 -15.42 18.73
CA LEU A 287 -4.80 -14.35 19.72
C LEU A 287 -6.22 -14.33 20.29
N GLY A 288 -7.22 -14.55 19.44
CA GLY A 288 -8.62 -14.66 19.85
C GLY A 288 -8.88 -15.89 20.72
N GLY A 289 -8.33 -17.04 20.34
CA GLY A 289 -8.41 -18.28 21.11
C GLY A 289 -7.75 -18.17 22.49
N VAL A 290 -6.56 -17.57 22.56
CA VAL A 290 -5.85 -17.28 23.82
C VAL A 290 -6.70 -16.37 24.70
N THR A 291 -7.23 -15.29 24.15
CA THR A 291 -8.11 -14.36 24.88
C THR A 291 -9.35 -15.07 25.42
N LEU A 292 -10.00 -15.89 24.60
CA LEU A 292 -11.18 -16.68 24.99
C LEU A 292 -10.88 -17.65 26.12
N TYR A 293 -9.76 -18.38 26.03
CA TYR A 293 -9.33 -19.33 27.05
C TYR A 293 -9.12 -18.68 28.42
N PHE A 294 -8.44 -17.52 28.44
CA PHE A 294 -8.24 -16.77 29.69
C PHE A 294 -9.53 -16.12 30.21
N THR A 295 -10.46 -15.79 29.31
CA THR A 295 -11.78 -15.25 29.67
C THR A 295 -12.65 -16.29 30.35
N GLU A 296 -12.74 -17.51 29.79
CA GLU A 296 -13.61 -18.57 30.30
C GLU A 296 -13.20 -19.03 31.71
N LYS A 297 -11.90 -19.05 32.01
CA LYS A 297 -11.39 -19.41 33.33
C LYS A 297 -11.68 -18.38 34.42
N ASN A 298 -11.90 -17.12 34.04
CA ASN A 298 -12.23 -16.05 34.95
C ASN A 298 -13.75 -15.83 34.93
N THR A 299 -14.50 -16.77 35.51
CA THR A 299 -15.97 -16.94 35.47
C THR A 299 -16.82 -15.76 35.97
N ALA A 300 -16.23 -14.60 36.27
CA ALA A 300 -16.93 -13.49 36.90
C ALA A 300 -17.67 -12.55 35.93
N TYR A 301 -17.47 -12.61 34.60
CA TYR A 301 -17.98 -11.56 33.70
C TYR A 301 -18.32 -12.06 32.29
N THR A 302 -19.44 -12.77 32.12
CA THR A 302 -19.91 -13.23 30.80
C THR A 302 -21.22 -12.57 30.37
N HIS A 303 -21.17 -11.30 29.98
CA HIS A 303 -22.09 -10.75 28.97
C HIS A 303 -21.30 -9.80 28.07
N LEU A 304 -21.02 -10.23 26.84
CA LEU A 304 -20.21 -9.52 25.85
C LEU A 304 -21.12 -8.77 24.87
N PRO A 305 -21.47 -7.50 25.08
CA PRO A 305 -22.10 -6.74 24.03
C PRO A 305 -21.07 -6.01 23.18
N TRP A 306 -21.46 -5.86 21.92
CA TRP A 306 -20.83 -5.07 20.88
C TRP A 306 -21.76 -3.91 20.58
N SER A 307 -21.23 -2.78 20.09
CA SER A 307 -22.06 -1.71 19.57
C SER A 307 -21.45 -1.08 18.33
N LEU A 308 -22.28 -1.07 17.28
CA LEU A 308 -22.40 -0.13 16.17
C LEU A 308 -23.76 0.63 16.34
N LEU A 309 -24.27 0.61 17.60
CA LEU A 309 -25.45 1.21 18.24
C LEU A 309 -26.82 0.55 17.95
N PRO A 310 -27.79 0.46 18.91
CA PRO A 310 -27.82 0.90 20.32
C PRO A 310 -27.94 -0.22 21.39
N GLY A 311 -27.60 0.12 22.66
CA GLY A 311 -28.15 -0.51 23.89
C GLY A 311 -27.25 -1.42 24.74
N ALA A 312 -25.94 -1.24 24.77
CA ALA A 312 -25.02 -2.27 25.25
C ALA A 312 -24.66 -2.22 26.76
N ASN A 313 -24.95 -3.31 27.48
CA ASN A 313 -24.51 -3.58 28.86
C ASN A 313 -23.16 -4.31 28.87
N TYR A 314 -22.02 -3.59 28.82
CA TYR A 314 -20.71 -4.25 28.62
C TYR A 314 -20.08 -4.80 29.91
N ASN A 315 -19.84 -6.10 29.94
CA ASN A 315 -18.91 -6.69 30.90
C ASN A 315 -17.53 -6.78 30.24
N VAL A 316 -16.62 -5.92 30.70
CA VAL A 316 -15.20 -5.96 30.32
C VAL A 316 -14.55 -7.10 31.07
N VAL A 317 -13.98 -8.07 30.35
CA VAL A 317 -13.19 -9.12 30.98
C VAL A 317 -11.81 -8.56 31.19
N SER A 318 -11.53 -8.17 32.43
CA SER A 318 -10.21 -7.75 32.82
C SER A 318 -9.31 -8.95 32.98
N SER A 319 -8.27 -9.06 32.14
CA SER A 319 -7.19 -9.98 32.43
C SER A 319 -6.13 -9.28 33.28
N PRO A 320 -5.78 -9.80 34.46
CA PRO A 320 -4.77 -9.22 35.33
C PRO A 320 -3.34 -9.49 34.83
N PHE A 321 -3.12 -9.67 33.52
CA PHE A 321 -1.80 -10.01 32.93
C PHE A 321 -0.66 -9.14 33.45
N PHE A 322 -0.97 -7.91 33.87
CA PHE A 322 0.02 -6.91 34.29
C PHE A 322 -0.25 -6.33 35.68
N ALA A 323 -0.94 -7.06 36.57
CA ALA A 323 -1.23 -6.59 37.93
C ALA A 323 0.00 -6.20 38.75
N HIS A 324 1.22 -6.57 38.33
CA HIS A 324 2.47 -6.20 39.02
C HIS A 324 3.37 -5.25 38.22
N ALA A 325 2.96 -4.82 37.02
CA ALA A 325 3.75 -3.90 36.22
C ALA A 325 3.50 -2.45 36.63
N THR A 326 4.52 -1.59 36.54
CA THR A 326 4.34 -0.15 36.73
C THR A 326 3.45 0.43 35.63
N GLU A 327 2.82 1.57 35.89
CA GLU A 327 1.95 2.23 34.90
C GLU A 327 2.66 2.44 33.55
N ALA A 328 3.90 2.94 33.59
CA ALA A 328 4.73 3.11 32.39
C ALA A 328 5.02 1.80 31.66
N GLN A 329 5.25 0.70 32.39
CA GLN A 329 5.44 -0.62 31.80
C GLN A 329 4.16 -1.11 31.12
N GLN A 330 3.00 -0.96 31.77
CA GLN A 330 1.71 -1.34 31.20
C GLN A 330 1.43 -0.57 29.91
N TRP A 331 1.60 0.76 29.91
CA TRP A 331 1.44 1.59 28.71
C TRP A 331 2.41 1.21 27.60
N THR A 332 3.68 0.97 27.94
CA THR A 332 4.68 0.52 26.96
C THR A 332 4.27 -0.80 26.33
N MET A 333 3.82 -1.77 27.13
CA MET A 333 3.35 -3.06 26.63
C MET A 333 2.10 -2.91 25.77
N PHE A 334 1.14 -2.05 26.14
CA PHE A 334 -0.03 -1.77 25.31
C PHE A 334 0.38 -1.19 23.97
N PHE A 335 1.24 -0.18 23.97
CA PHE A 335 1.78 0.39 22.73
C PHE A 335 2.46 -0.66 21.87
N VAL A 336 3.28 -1.54 22.45
CA VAL A 336 3.96 -2.61 21.71
C VAL A 336 2.96 -3.59 21.11
N ILE A 337 1.97 -4.05 21.89
CA ILE A 337 0.95 -4.98 21.40
C ILE A 337 0.14 -4.34 20.27
N TYR A 338 -0.37 -3.12 20.47
CA TYR A 338 -1.10 -2.37 19.46
C TYR A 338 -0.26 -2.11 18.22
N LEU A 339 1.02 -1.75 18.40
CA LEU A 339 1.94 -1.53 17.30
C LEU A 339 2.10 -2.82 16.49
N LEU A 340 2.33 -3.97 17.13
CA LEU A 340 2.52 -5.25 16.42
C LEU A 340 1.27 -5.67 15.64
N THR A 341 0.10 -5.62 16.26
CA THR A 341 -1.17 -6.02 15.63
C THR A 341 -1.59 -5.04 14.53
N GLN A 342 -1.49 -3.74 14.77
CA GLN A 342 -1.79 -2.71 13.77
C GLN A 342 -0.79 -2.72 12.62
N SER A 343 0.51 -2.90 12.90
CA SER A 343 1.55 -3.03 11.87
C SER A 343 1.20 -4.09 10.86
N TRP A 344 0.76 -5.25 11.36
CA TRP A 344 0.45 -6.37 10.47
C TRP A 344 -0.80 -6.09 9.62
N MET A 345 -1.86 -5.52 10.21
CA MET A 345 -3.05 -5.12 9.46
C MET A 345 -2.72 -4.06 8.40
N THR A 346 -1.99 -3.01 8.77
CA THR A 346 -1.53 -1.96 7.85
C THR A 346 -0.73 -2.53 6.69
N LEU A 347 0.20 -3.44 6.96
CA LEU A 347 1.05 -4.10 5.96
C LEU A 347 0.20 -4.94 4.98
N VAL A 348 -0.78 -5.69 5.49
CA VAL A 348 -1.73 -6.44 4.65
C VAL A 348 -2.54 -5.50 3.76
N LEU A 349 -3.10 -4.42 4.31
CA LEU A 349 -3.88 -3.45 3.54
C LEU A 349 -3.03 -2.76 2.46
N HIS A 350 -1.77 -2.49 2.74
CA HIS A 350 -0.84 -1.95 1.75
C HIS A 350 -0.53 -2.98 0.64
N TYR A 351 -0.37 -4.25 0.99
CA TYR A 351 -0.17 -5.31 0.02
C TYR A 351 -1.39 -5.53 -0.88
N VAL A 352 -2.59 -5.46 -0.31
CA VAL A 352 -3.85 -5.49 -1.06
C VAL A 352 -3.94 -4.29 -2.01
N GLU A 353 -3.53 -3.11 -1.57
CA GLU A 353 -3.47 -1.92 -2.43
C GLU A 353 -2.54 -2.11 -3.62
N VAL A 354 -1.38 -2.76 -3.43
CA VAL A 354 -0.47 -3.11 -4.52
C VAL A 354 -1.14 -4.07 -5.51
N VAL A 355 -1.89 -5.06 -5.03
CA VAL A 355 -2.68 -5.97 -5.89
C VAL A 355 -3.74 -5.20 -6.67
N ALA A 356 -4.54 -4.37 -6.00
CA ALA A 356 -5.59 -3.57 -6.64
C ALA A 356 -5.04 -2.60 -7.69
N ASN A 357 -3.90 -1.96 -7.41
CA ASN A 357 -3.23 -1.11 -8.39
C ASN A 357 -2.71 -1.94 -9.58
N SER A 358 -2.22 -3.16 -9.35
CA SER A 358 -1.77 -4.04 -10.44
C SER A 358 -2.93 -4.46 -11.35
N LEU A 359 -4.06 -4.84 -10.77
CA LEU A 359 -5.28 -5.19 -11.50
C LEU A 359 -5.79 -3.99 -12.30
N HIS A 360 -5.68 -2.78 -11.74
CA HIS A 360 -6.04 -1.56 -12.43
C HIS A 360 -5.14 -1.28 -13.65
N ASP A 361 -3.82 -1.42 -13.48
CA ASP A 361 -2.86 -1.23 -14.57
C ASP A 361 -3.11 -2.24 -15.70
N GLU A 362 -3.39 -3.50 -15.36
CA GLU A 362 -3.75 -4.54 -16.31
C GLU A 362 -5.08 -4.22 -17.03
N TRP A 363 -6.09 -3.76 -16.30
CA TRP A 363 -7.36 -3.35 -16.88
C TRP A 363 -7.18 -2.19 -17.87
N ILE A 364 -6.38 -1.18 -17.53
CA ILE A 364 -6.03 -0.09 -18.45
C ILE A 364 -5.36 -0.65 -19.70
N TRP A 365 -4.38 -1.54 -19.54
CA TRP A 365 -3.66 -2.15 -20.65
C TRP A 365 -4.59 -2.92 -21.61
N ARG A 366 -5.48 -3.77 -21.07
CA ARG A 366 -6.47 -4.51 -21.85
C ARG A 366 -7.44 -3.59 -22.59
N ARG A 367 -7.80 -2.46 -22.00
CA ARG A 367 -8.71 -1.48 -22.61
C ARG A 367 -8.10 -0.82 -23.86
N ILE A 368 -6.79 -0.57 -23.86
CA ILE A 368 -6.10 0.01 -25.04
C ILE A 368 -6.08 -0.96 -26.21
N GLY A 369 -5.93 -2.26 -25.94
CA GLY A 369 -5.89 -3.30 -26.98
C GLY A 369 -7.22 -3.55 -27.70
N ARG A 370 -8.32 -2.91 -27.27
CA ARG A 370 -9.61 -2.99 -27.95
C ARG A 370 -9.61 -2.13 -29.21
N SER A 371 -10.47 -2.48 -30.18
CA SER A 371 -10.62 -1.73 -31.45
C SER A 371 -10.95 -0.24 -31.26
N SER A 372 -11.58 0.12 -30.14
CA SER A 372 -11.86 1.52 -29.78
C SER A 372 -10.62 2.33 -29.38
N GLY A 373 -9.49 1.66 -29.13
CA GLY A 373 -8.37 2.21 -28.39
C GLY A 373 -8.76 2.66 -26.98
N SER A 374 -7.82 3.30 -26.30
CA SER A 374 -8.10 4.11 -25.12
C SER A 374 -7.77 5.55 -25.46
N LYS A 375 -8.75 6.44 -25.29
CA LYS A 375 -8.42 7.86 -25.13
C LYS A 375 -7.56 7.98 -23.87
N PRO A 376 -6.44 8.72 -23.91
CA PRO A 376 -5.70 9.05 -22.70
C PRO A 376 -6.71 9.63 -21.69
N MET A 377 -6.79 9.07 -20.49
CA MET A 377 -7.70 9.62 -19.49
C MET A 377 -7.17 11.00 -19.09
N ALA A 378 -7.75 12.05 -19.67
CA ALA A 378 -7.35 13.43 -19.45
C ALA A 378 -7.40 13.86 -17.97
N ASN A 379 -8.10 13.09 -17.13
CA ASN A 379 -8.18 13.31 -15.70
C ASN A 379 -7.85 12.02 -14.92
N SER A 380 -6.66 11.97 -14.31
CA SER A 380 -6.22 10.85 -13.46
C SER A 380 -7.15 10.62 -12.27
N TYR A 381 -7.84 11.65 -11.77
CA TYR A 381 -8.77 11.52 -10.65
C TYR A 381 -10.07 10.81 -11.05
N ALA A 382 -10.60 11.13 -12.24
CA ALA A 382 -11.76 10.41 -12.78
C ALA A 382 -11.43 8.91 -12.98
N SER A 383 -10.17 8.59 -13.34
CA SER A 383 -9.70 7.20 -13.41
C SER A 383 -9.66 6.51 -12.05
N PHE A 384 -9.23 7.23 -11.01
CA PHE A 384 -9.25 6.73 -9.64
C PHE A 384 -10.67 6.45 -9.15
N LEU A 385 -11.59 7.41 -9.31
CA LEU A 385 -12.99 7.24 -8.90
C LEU A 385 -13.76 6.22 -9.74
N ALA A 386 -13.35 5.99 -11.00
CA ALA A 386 -13.94 4.95 -11.82
C ALA A 386 -13.54 3.53 -11.37
N ASN A 387 -12.57 3.38 -10.46
CA ASN A 387 -12.14 2.08 -9.96
C ASN A 387 -12.80 1.77 -8.61
N PRO A 388 -13.85 0.94 -8.58
CA PRO A 388 -14.56 0.60 -7.34
C PRO A 388 -13.66 -0.12 -6.33
N VAL A 389 -12.63 -0.85 -6.77
CA VAL A 389 -11.69 -1.53 -5.87
C VAL A 389 -10.85 -0.52 -5.10
N LYS A 390 -10.40 0.56 -5.75
CA LYS A 390 -9.63 1.61 -5.07
C LYS A 390 -10.47 2.41 -4.08
N ILE A 391 -11.71 2.72 -4.44
CA ILE A 391 -12.66 3.37 -3.53
C ILE A 391 -12.94 2.46 -2.33
N LEU A 392 -13.24 1.18 -2.58
CA LEU A 392 -13.47 0.19 -1.53
C LEU A 392 -12.28 0.12 -0.58
N LEU A 393 -11.05 0.10 -1.09
CA LEU A 393 -9.85 0.10 -0.24
C LEU A 393 -9.64 1.39 0.53
N LEU A 394 -9.90 2.54 -0.09
CA LEU A 394 -9.82 3.84 0.57
C LEU A 394 -10.79 3.93 1.76
N VAL A 395 -11.98 3.35 1.63
CA VAL A 395 -12.99 3.28 2.70
C VAL A 395 -12.70 2.16 3.70
N ALA A 396 -12.23 0.99 3.23
CA ALA A 396 -11.98 -0.17 4.07
C ALA A 396 -10.84 0.09 5.07
N LYS A 397 -9.79 0.83 4.68
CA LYS A 397 -8.68 1.17 5.59
C LYS A 397 -9.14 1.83 6.90
N PRO A 398 -9.79 3.01 6.88
CA PRO A 398 -10.22 3.69 8.10
C PRO A 398 -11.27 2.87 8.86
N VAL A 399 -12.17 2.18 8.15
CA VAL A 399 -13.19 1.33 8.78
C VAL A 399 -12.53 0.16 9.52
N LEU A 400 -11.58 -0.55 8.93
CA LEU A 400 -10.90 -1.67 9.60
C LEU A 400 -10.04 -1.22 10.77
N HIS A 401 -9.35 -0.09 10.65
CA HIS A 401 -8.60 0.50 11.77
C HIS A 401 -9.52 0.98 12.90
N TRP A 402 -10.66 1.58 12.57
CA TRP A 402 -11.70 1.96 13.52
C TRP A 402 -12.30 0.74 14.22
N MET A 403 -12.68 -0.29 13.45
CA MET A 403 -13.24 -1.52 14.00
C MET A 403 -12.24 -2.27 14.89
N TYR A 404 -10.96 -2.27 14.52
CA TYR A 404 -9.90 -2.74 15.40
C TYR A 404 -9.86 -1.92 16.70
N SER A 405 -9.93 -0.58 16.62
CA SER A 405 -9.95 0.28 17.80
C SER A 405 -11.16 -0.01 18.70
N LEU A 406 -12.36 -0.25 18.13
CA LEU A 406 -13.52 -0.71 18.89
C LEU A 406 -13.29 -2.09 19.52
N ALA A 407 -12.55 -2.96 18.84
CA ALA A 407 -12.24 -4.31 19.28
C ALA A 407 -11.17 -4.43 20.37
N SER A 408 -10.56 -3.31 20.72
CA SER A 408 -9.44 -3.26 21.64
C SER A 408 -9.67 -2.12 22.62
N VAL A 409 -9.96 -2.45 23.88
CA VAL A 409 -10.18 -1.45 24.91
C VAL A 409 -9.09 -1.61 25.96
N ALA A 410 -8.26 -0.59 26.11
CA ALA A 410 -7.50 -0.39 27.33
C ALA A 410 -8.37 0.44 28.28
N ALA A 411 -8.60 -0.08 29.48
CA ALA A 411 -9.38 0.59 30.51
C ALA A 411 -8.53 0.75 31.77
N VAL A 412 -8.59 1.93 32.36
CA VAL A 412 -8.01 2.23 33.69
C VAL A 412 -9.12 2.04 34.71
N ILE A 413 -8.97 1.14 35.68
CA ILE A 413 -9.97 0.91 36.73
C ILE A 413 -9.54 1.65 38.00
N PRO A 414 -10.29 2.67 38.49
CA PRO A 414 -9.88 3.52 39.61
C PRO A 414 -9.99 2.92 41.03
N ASN A 415 -10.15 1.60 41.20
CA ASN A 415 -10.53 1.01 42.49
C ASN A 415 -9.33 0.79 43.44
N GLY A 416 -8.76 1.86 44.01
CA GLY A 416 -7.84 1.86 45.17
C GLY A 416 -6.45 1.21 44.97
N ASN A 417 -6.36 0.24 44.08
CA ASN A 417 -5.14 -0.31 43.48
C ASN A 417 -5.31 -0.11 41.96
N GLN A 418 -4.75 0.98 41.44
CA GLN A 418 -4.83 1.32 40.02
C GLN A 418 -4.11 0.23 39.20
N TYR A 419 -4.88 -0.59 38.48
CA TYR A 419 -4.32 -1.48 37.47
C TYR A 419 -4.90 -1.10 36.11
N ASN A 420 -4.03 -0.84 35.13
CA ASN A 420 -4.47 -0.72 33.75
C ASN A 420 -4.76 -2.12 33.20
N VAL A 421 -5.94 -2.27 32.62
CA VAL A 421 -6.41 -3.53 32.07
C VAL A 421 -6.48 -3.38 30.56
N LEU A 422 -5.79 -4.28 29.86
CA LEU A 422 -6.04 -4.51 28.44
C LEU A 422 -7.12 -5.58 28.30
N SER A 423 -8.24 -5.20 27.71
CA SER A 423 -9.30 -6.14 27.36
C SER A 423 -9.46 -6.19 25.85
N PHE A 424 -9.26 -7.38 25.30
CA PHE A 424 -9.74 -7.71 23.96
C PHE A 424 -11.11 -8.38 24.11
N GLY A 425 -12.17 -7.75 23.62
CA GLY A 425 -13.48 -8.39 23.65
C GLY A 425 -13.47 -9.60 22.71
N ALA A 426 -13.72 -10.81 23.22
CA ALA A 426 -13.69 -12.02 22.41
C ALA A 426 -14.70 -12.01 21.24
N ALA A 427 -15.86 -11.34 21.42
CA ALA A 427 -16.79 -11.09 20.32
C ALA A 427 -16.18 -10.17 19.25
N GLN A 428 -15.40 -9.18 19.68
CA GLN A 428 -14.77 -8.20 18.80
C GLN A 428 -13.66 -8.85 17.96
N VAL A 429 -12.86 -9.74 18.55
CA VAL A 429 -11.88 -10.54 17.81
C VAL A 429 -12.55 -11.44 16.78
N ARG A 430 -13.68 -12.09 17.12
CA ARG A 430 -14.44 -12.91 16.16
C ARG A 430 -14.96 -12.12 14.96
N HIS A 431 -15.55 -10.94 15.18
CA HIS A 431 -16.05 -10.09 14.09
C HIS A 431 -14.94 -9.49 13.25
N PHE A 432 -13.85 -9.08 13.90
CA PHE A 432 -12.67 -8.61 13.21
C PHE A 432 -12.04 -9.72 12.36
N ILE A 433 -11.94 -10.95 12.87
CA ILE A 433 -11.54 -12.13 12.07
C ILE A 433 -12.52 -12.34 10.92
N ALA A 434 -13.83 -12.29 11.14
CA ALA A 434 -14.82 -12.48 10.08
C ALA A 434 -14.68 -11.45 8.96
N GLN A 435 -14.33 -10.20 9.28
CA GLN A 435 -14.11 -9.14 8.30
C GLN A 435 -12.75 -9.24 7.61
N LEU A 436 -11.71 -9.63 8.36
CA LEU A 436 -10.42 -10.04 7.80
C LEU A 436 -10.52 -11.34 7.00
N LEU A 437 -11.56 -12.13 7.14
CA LEU A 437 -11.85 -13.24 6.24
C LEU A 437 -12.59 -12.73 5.02
N PHE A 438 -13.60 -11.88 5.20
CA PHE A 438 -14.43 -11.38 4.11
C PHE A 438 -13.63 -10.58 3.08
N LEU A 439 -12.90 -9.55 3.50
CA LEU A 439 -12.21 -8.64 2.58
C LEU A 439 -11.09 -9.36 1.80
N PRO A 440 -10.18 -10.07 2.49
CA PRO A 440 -9.24 -11.03 1.91
C PRO A 440 -9.84 -12.11 1.03
N CYS A 441 -10.93 -12.77 1.42
CA CYS A 441 -11.58 -13.75 0.55
C CYS A 441 -12.08 -13.09 -0.72
N GLN A 442 -12.75 -11.93 -0.66
CA GLN A 442 -13.18 -11.22 -1.87
C GLN A 442 -11.99 -10.85 -2.76
N LEU A 443 -10.92 -10.28 -2.19
CA LEU A 443 -9.75 -9.84 -2.95
C LEU A 443 -8.88 -10.99 -3.47
N ASN A 444 -8.71 -12.06 -2.69
CA ASN A 444 -8.03 -13.28 -3.10
C ASN A 444 -8.83 -14.01 -4.16
N LEU A 445 -10.15 -14.08 -4.01
CA LEU A 445 -11.04 -14.61 -5.04
C LEU A 445 -10.88 -13.78 -6.32
N HIS A 446 -10.80 -12.46 -6.24
CA HIS A 446 -10.53 -11.60 -7.39
C HIS A 446 -9.13 -11.76 -7.99
N ALA A 447 -8.10 -12.03 -7.19
CA ALA A 447 -6.73 -12.20 -7.65
C ALA A 447 -6.43 -13.61 -8.18
N ILE A 448 -7.16 -14.62 -7.69
CA ILE A 448 -7.00 -16.04 -8.02
C ILE A 448 -7.94 -16.45 -9.15
N ILE A 449 -9.23 -16.06 -9.09
CA ILE A 449 -10.16 -16.30 -10.19
C ILE A 449 -9.70 -15.49 -11.39
N ASP A 450 -9.66 -16.16 -12.54
CA ASP A 450 -9.30 -15.55 -13.80
C ASP A 450 -10.08 -14.25 -13.99
N MET A 451 -9.36 -13.14 -14.11
CA MET A 451 -9.94 -11.79 -14.19
C MET A 451 -10.96 -11.70 -15.35
N GLU A 452 -10.85 -12.60 -16.34
CA GLU A 452 -11.81 -12.77 -17.42
C GLU A 452 -13.22 -13.17 -16.95
N SER A 453 -13.36 -14.09 -15.99
CA SER A 453 -14.65 -14.52 -15.44
C SER A 453 -15.35 -13.36 -14.72
N LEU A 454 -14.57 -12.54 -14.02
CA LEU A 454 -15.04 -11.39 -13.27
C LEU A 454 -15.38 -10.20 -14.15
N LEU A 455 -14.58 -9.92 -15.18
CA LEU A 455 -14.91 -8.90 -16.17
C LEU A 455 -16.20 -9.27 -16.92
N ARG A 456 -16.43 -10.56 -17.19
CA ARG A 456 -17.71 -11.04 -17.73
C ARG A 456 -18.87 -10.83 -16.74
N ALA A 457 -18.65 -11.01 -15.44
CA ALA A 457 -19.67 -10.81 -14.41
C ALA A 457 -19.99 -9.33 -14.12
N TYR A 458 -18.99 -8.46 -14.06
CA TYR A 458 -19.16 -7.03 -13.77
C TYR A 458 -19.51 -6.18 -15.00
N PHE A 459 -19.16 -6.62 -16.20
CA PHE A 459 -19.46 -5.92 -17.46
C PHE A 459 -20.10 -6.83 -18.51
N PRO A 460 -21.26 -7.45 -18.21
CA PRO A 460 -21.86 -8.49 -19.07
C PRO A 460 -22.30 -7.99 -20.45
N ARG A 461 -22.54 -6.68 -20.64
CA ARG A 461 -23.24 -6.15 -21.83
C ARG A 461 -22.37 -5.88 -23.08
N HIS A 462 -21.06 -6.12 -23.08
CA HIS A 462 -20.22 -5.74 -24.22
C HIS A 462 -19.44 -6.86 -24.92
N HIS A 463 -19.55 -8.11 -24.47
CA HIS A 463 -18.74 -9.20 -25.05
C HIS A 463 -19.45 -10.11 -26.06
N SER A 464 -20.78 -10.07 -26.17
CA SER A 464 -21.53 -10.97 -27.08
C SER A 464 -21.33 -10.67 -28.57
N ASN A 465 -20.81 -9.48 -28.95
CA ASN A 465 -20.61 -9.12 -30.36
C ASN A 465 -19.17 -9.27 -30.86
N ILE A 466 -18.22 -9.70 -30.03
CA ILE A 466 -16.79 -9.70 -30.37
C ILE A 466 -16.30 -11.06 -30.90
N VAL A 467 -16.99 -12.17 -30.59
CA VAL A 467 -16.55 -13.51 -31.00
C VAL A 467 -17.07 -13.91 -32.39
N GLY A 468 -18.06 -13.19 -32.94
CA GLY A 468 -18.68 -13.55 -34.22
C GLY A 468 -18.12 -12.86 -35.47
N ASN A 469 -17.45 -11.71 -35.35
CA ASN A 469 -17.04 -10.89 -36.50
C ASN A 469 -15.71 -10.18 -36.25
N THR A 470 -14.60 -10.90 -36.34
CA THR A 470 -13.31 -10.28 -36.65
C THR A 470 -13.03 -10.50 -38.13
N PRO A 471 -13.23 -9.50 -39.01
CA PRO A 471 -12.64 -9.55 -40.33
C PRO A 471 -11.12 -9.61 -40.17
N SER A 472 -10.47 -10.47 -40.94
CA SER A 472 -9.02 -10.60 -41.03
C SER A 472 -8.39 -9.28 -41.50
N PHE A 473 -8.19 -8.35 -40.57
CA PHE A 473 -7.66 -7.00 -40.82
C PHE A 473 -6.12 -6.95 -40.68
N TRP A 474 -5.46 -7.99 -41.20
CA TRP A 474 -4.05 -7.91 -41.52
C TRP A 474 -3.94 -8.18 -43.02
N PRO A 475 -3.56 -7.19 -43.85
CA PRO A 475 -3.22 -7.49 -45.22
C PRO A 475 -2.06 -8.49 -45.20
N PRO A 476 -2.06 -9.52 -46.07
CA PRO A 476 -0.91 -10.39 -46.21
C PRO A 476 0.26 -9.51 -46.67
N THR A 477 1.18 -9.23 -45.77
CA THR A 477 2.51 -8.75 -46.14
C THR A 477 3.16 -9.87 -46.94
N ARG A 478 3.08 -9.77 -48.28
CA ARG A 478 4.02 -10.43 -49.19
C ARG A 478 5.40 -9.81 -48.95
N GLY A 479 6.03 -10.18 -47.84
CA GLY A 479 7.41 -9.91 -47.53
C GLY A 479 8.25 -11.08 -48.05
N ILE A 480 8.90 -10.84 -49.18
CA ILE A 480 9.96 -11.66 -49.74
C ILE A 480 11.05 -11.81 -48.66
N TRP A 481 11.04 -12.92 -47.94
CA TRP A 481 12.20 -13.41 -47.23
C TRP A 481 12.87 -14.41 -48.16
N SER A 482 13.77 -13.93 -49.00
CA SER A 482 14.76 -14.78 -49.66
C SER A 482 15.69 -15.34 -48.56
N SER A 483 15.57 -16.64 -48.33
CA SER A 483 16.56 -17.42 -47.58
C SER A 483 17.93 -17.22 -48.20
N PRO A 484 19.00 -16.94 -47.42
CA PRO A 484 20.35 -17.07 -47.93
C PRO A 484 20.64 -18.55 -48.22
N ASP A 485 21.15 -18.80 -49.42
CA ASP A 485 21.58 -20.11 -49.90
C ASP A 485 22.56 -20.79 -48.95
N THR A 486 22.16 -21.94 -48.42
CA THR A 486 23.08 -23.00 -47.98
C THR A 486 23.76 -23.59 -49.21
N ARG A 487 24.98 -23.13 -49.52
CA ARG A 487 25.91 -23.85 -50.39
C ARG A 487 26.25 -25.20 -49.75
N GLN A 488 25.73 -26.26 -50.35
CA GLN A 488 26.30 -27.60 -50.22
C GLN A 488 27.68 -27.62 -50.90
N SER A 489 28.69 -28.09 -50.18
CA SER A 489 29.91 -28.64 -50.75
C SER A 489 29.84 -30.16 -50.65
N ARG A 490 29.74 -30.80 -51.81
CA ARG A 490 30.32 -32.10 -52.13
C ARG A 490 30.61 -32.14 -53.61
#